data_AF-A0A7X9J524-F1
#
_entry.id   AF-A0A7X9J524-F1
#
_cell.length_a   1.000
_cell.length_b   1.000
_cell.length_c   1.000
_cell.angle_alpha   90.00
_cell.angle_beta   90.00
_cell.angle_gamma   90.00
#
_symmetry.space_group_name_H-M   'P 1'
#
loop_
_entity.id
_entity.type
_entity.pdbx_description
1 polymer ?
#
loop_
_entity_poly.entity_id
_entity_poly.type
_entity_poly.pdbx_seq_one_letter_code
_entity_poly.pdbx_strand_id
1 'polypeptide(L)'
;MHLVDSTTARRRWVAKGAMLFLACSPALGRIVSGNVQGFWTSADNPIDVVSDIVVPSGRTLTVGNGVIIRVSRQTTITVSGRLVVYGKPSDPVHIDKIPESAPWKTILVTDSGQAELYSCVVRGGGAVAYNENSGMLRLSGGRLVLDGCLITDSLSSGVHVTGGSLYAYSSRFSNNGGSQPIDAAIHVVKGSVVLGSGARRNSITNGVFGIYNENLTPIDAAGTWWGDPTGPQHATNIGGSGVSVSDDVLFAGFADSAPRHVRGDVNGDGLLDYRDSEMAIAIAGGMAFAEGQALEAGDMNGDGFIDLLDVLSLNRAVIDASRHNAAPMRQVPGMALRSHR
;
A
#
# COMPACT_ATOMS: atom_id res chain seq x y z
N MET A 1 92.11 -16.57 -15.75
CA MET A 1 91.91 -17.95 -16.22
C MET A 1 90.70 -18.50 -15.50
N HIS A 2 89.73 -19.01 -16.26
CA HIS A 2 88.49 -19.71 -15.89
C HIS A 2 87.28 -18.96 -15.28
N LEU A 3 86.21 -19.00 -16.09
CA LEU A 3 84.78 -18.79 -15.82
C LEU A 3 84.22 -19.75 -14.76
N VAL A 4 83.21 -19.31 -13.99
CA VAL A 4 81.93 -20.05 -13.79
C VAL A 4 80.78 -19.05 -13.56
N ASP A 5 79.70 -19.30 -14.27
CA ASP A 5 78.38 -18.68 -14.34
C ASP A 5 77.44 -19.20 -13.22
N SER A 6 76.48 -18.39 -12.73
CA SER A 6 75.09 -18.86 -12.52
C SER A 6 74.15 -17.77 -11.96
N THR A 7 73.19 -17.39 -12.81
CA THR A 7 71.75 -17.12 -12.54
C THR A 7 71.31 -15.84 -11.81
N THR A 8 70.83 -14.89 -12.61
CA THR A 8 70.00 -13.74 -12.20
C THR A 8 68.51 -14.10 -12.33
N ALA A 9 67.78 -14.22 -11.22
CA ALA A 9 66.32 -14.34 -11.25
C ALA A 9 65.66 -12.94 -11.25
N ARG A 10 65.18 -12.49 -12.42
CA ARG A 10 64.36 -11.28 -12.54
C ARG A 10 62.95 -11.53 -12.00
N ARG A 11 62.59 -10.95 -10.85
CA ARG A 11 61.18 -10.82 -10.43
C ARG A 11 60.54 -9.65 -11.18
N ARG A 12 59.71 -9.96 -12.19
CA ARG A 12 58.78 -9.02 -12.82
C ARG A 12 57.63 -8.74 -11.83
N TRP A 13 57.50 -7.50 -11.38
CA TRP A 13 56.29 -7.02 -10.73
C TRP A 13 55.24 -6.73 -11.81
N VAL A 14 54.22 -7.58 -11.91
CA VAL A 14 53.00 -7.26 -12.69
C VAL A 14 52.11 -6.44 -11.77
N ALA A 15 51.94 -5.15 -12.08
CA ALA A 15 50.93 -4.32 -11.44
C ALA A 15 49.54 -4.89 -11.81
N LYS A 16 48.95 -5.67 -10.90
CA LYS A 16 47.53 -6.03 -11.01
C LYS A 16 46.72 -4.78 -10.68
N GLY A 17 45.98 -4.28 -11.67
CA GLY A 17 45.07 -3.15 -11.51
C GLY A 17 44.14 -3.38 -10.32
N ALA A 18 44.17 -2.46 -9.37
CA ALA A 18 43.20 -2.41 -8.29
C ALA A 18 41.86 -1.99 -8.92
N MET A 19 40.97 -2.94 -9.10
CA MET A 19 39.56 -2.68 -9.38
C MET A 19 38.99 -2.07 -8.10
N LEU A 20 38.74 -0.76 -8.12
CA LEU A 20 38.04 -0.07 -7.04
C LEU A 20 36.61 -0.60 -7.03
N PHE A 21 36.33 -1.60 -6.19
CA PHE A 21 34.97 -1.90 -5.81
C PHE A 21 34.47 -0.68 -5.03
N LEU A 22 33.67 0.16 -5.68
CA LEU A 22 32.70 1.00 -4.96
C LEU A 22 31.77 0.01 -4.25
N ALA A 23 32.14 -0.37 -3.03
CA ALA A 23 31.18 -0.92 -2.11
C ALA A 23 30.13 0.17 -1.91
N CYS A 24 28.99 0.01 -2.57
CA CYS A 24 27.78 0.72 -2.18
C CYS A 24 27.54 0.28 -0.74
N SER A 25 27.93 1.11 0.23
CA SER A 25 27.47 0.93 1.60
C SER A 25 25.97 0.75 1.52
N PRO A 26 25.37 -0.26 2.19
CA PRO A 26 23.91 -0.33 2.24
C PRO A 26 23.44 1.04 2.72
N ALA A 27 22.52 1.65 1.98
CA ALA A 27 21.91 2.90 2.41
C ALA A 27 21.40 2.65 3.83
N LEU A 28 22.03 3.28 4.82
CA LEU A 28 21.50 3.31 6.16
C LEU A 28 20.16 4.03 6.01
N GLY A 29 19.07 3.33 6.32
CA GLY A 29 17.72 3.85 6.17
C GLY A 29 17.59 5.27 6.74
N ARG A 30 16.70 6.06 6.16
CA ARG A 30 16.53 7.46 6.53
C ARG A 30 15.76 7.60 7.84
N ILE A 31 16.37 8.15 8.88
CA ILE A 31 15.68 8.47 10.14
C ILE A 31 15.10 9.90 10.07
N VAL A 32 13.83 10.08 10.44
CA VAL A 32 13.13 11.38 10.39
C VAL A 32 12.33 11.68 11.65
N SER A 33 12.26 12.96 11.99
CA SER A 33 11.44 13.56 13.04
C SER A 33 11.22 15.05 12.74
N GLY A 34 10.19 15.67 13.35
CA GLY A 34 9.91 17.10 13.22
C GLY A 34 9.39 17.50 11.84
N ASN A 35 9.72 18.71 11.39
CA ASN A 35 9.21 19.22 10.12
C ASN A 35 9.88 18.53 8.92
N VAL A 36 9.07 18.00 8.01
CA VAL A 36 9.52 17.31 6.79
C VAL A 36 8.92 17.91 5.53
N GLN A 37 9.65 17.81 4.42
CA GLN A 37 9.24 18.25 3.08
C GLN A 37 10.19 17.64 2.02
N GLY A 38 9.87 17.83 0.75
CA GLY A 38 10.70 17.40 -0.37
C GLY A 38 10.30 16.02 -0.89
N PHE A 39 11.27 15.20 -1.26
CA PHE A 39 11.06 13.89 -1.89
C PHE A 39 11.63 12.77 -1.03
N TRP A 40 10.86 11.71 -0.89
CA TRP A 40 11.26 10.41 -0.36
C TRP A 40 11.17 9.38 -1.48
N THR A 41 12.22 8.59 -1.64
CA THR A 41 12.38 7.63 -2.72
C THR A 41 12.78 6.27 -2.16
N SER A 42 12.63 5.20 -2.95
CA SER A 42 13.03 3.86 -2.51
C SER A 42 14.53 3.73 -2.19
N ALA A 43 15.36 4.66 -2.67
CA ALA A 43 16.77 4.75 -2.28
C ALA A 43 16.98 5.21 -0.81
N ASP A 44 15.96 5.83 -0.20
CA ASP A 44 15.94 6.23 1.21
C ASP A 44 15.50 5.08 2.14
N ASN A 45 15.09 3.92 1.58
CA ASN A 45 14.47 2.85 2.35
C ASN A 45 15.45 2.16 3.32
N PRO A 46 14.95 1.74 4.49
CA PRO A 46 13.65 2.11 5.07
C PRO A 46 13.67 3.54 5.62
N ILE A 47 12.53 4.23 5.59
CA ILE A 47 12.36 5.53 6.24
C ILE A 47 11.76 5.33 7.63
N ASP A 48 12.53 5.61 8.67
CA ASP A 48 12.14 5.45 10.06
C ASP A 48 11.64 6.77 10.66
N VAL A 49 10.34 6.86 10.87
CA VAL A 49 9.68 7.97 11.56
C VAL A 49 9.74 7.69 13.06
N VAL A 50 10.77 8.22 13.72
CA VAL A 50 11.10 7.86 15.11
C VAL A 50 10.35 8.69 16.17
N SER A 51 9.78 9.81 15.76
CA SER A 51 8.88 10.65 16.55
C SER A 51 7.96 11.43 15.62
N ASP A 52 7.06 12.24 16.19
CA ASP A 52 6.11 13.04 15.42
C ASP A 52 6.79 13.82 14.28
N ILE A 53 6.14 13.78 13.11
CA ILE A 53 6.52 14.59 11.96
C ILE A 53 5.38 15.48 11.52
N VAL A 54 5.72 16.60 10.92
CA VAL A 54 4.76 17.55 10.36
C VAL A 54 5.17 17.87 8.93
N VAL A 55 4.23 17.79 7.99
CA VAL A 55 4.33 18.48 6.70
C VAL A 55 3.74 19.87 6.90
N PRO A 56 4.54 20.94 7.04
CA PRO A 56 4.03 22.24 7.45
C PRO A 56 3.17 22.91 6.36
N SER A 57 2.34 23.87 6.76
CA SER A 57 1.55 24.66 5.81
C SER A 57 2.45 25.32 4.75
N GLY A 58 1.99 25.33 3.50
CA GLY A 58 2.74 25.80 2.34
C GLY A 58 3.91 24.90 1.91
N ARG A 59 4.14 23.76 2.58
CA ARG A 59 5.15 22.77 2.19
C ARG A 59 4.51 21.53 1.60
N THR A 60 5.33 20.78 0.85
CA THR A 60 4.92 19.50 0.25
C THR A 60 5.94 18.43 0.57
N LEU A 61 5.44 17.26 0.98
CA LEU A 61 6.20 16.01 1.02
C LEU A 61 5.64 15.09 -0.07
N THR A 62 6.52 14.62 -0.95
CA THR A 62 6.20 13.66 -2.01
C THR A 62 6.93 12.36 -1.75
N VAL A 63 6.19 11.26 -1.71
CA VAL A 63 6.70 9.90 -1.49
C VAL A 63 6.54 9.12 -2.79
N GLY A 64 7.65 8.62 -3.34
CA GLY A 64 7.67 7.80 -4.55
C GLY A 64 7.23 6.35 -4.29
N ASN A 65 7.00 5.60 -5.38
CA ASN A 65 6.65 4.19 -5.33
C ASN A 65 7.72 3.34 -4.63
N GLY A 66 7.31 2.22 -4.04
CA GLY A 66 8.19 1.28 -3.35
C GLY A 66 8.82 1.80 -2.07
N VAL A 67 8.45 2.99 -1.59
CA VAL A 67 8.95 3.51 -0.31
C VAL A 67 8.35 2.72 0.86
N ILE A 68 9.19 2.40 1.84
CA ILE A 68 8.82 1.73 3.09
C ILE A 68 9.00 2.73 4.24
N ILE A 69 7.89 3.22 4.78
CA ILE A 69 7.83 4.10 5.94
C ILE A 69 7.50 3.25 7.17
N ARG A 70 8.39 3.24 8.16
CA ARG A 70 8.20 2.54 9.43
C ARG A 70 8.00 3.56 10.53
N VAL A 71 6.87 3.50 11.21
CA VAL A 71 6.42 4.51 12.16
C VAL A 71 6.50 3.96 13.57
N SER A 72 7.30 4.63 14.41
CA SER A 72 7.47 4.26 15.80
C SER A 72 6.16 4.33 16.58
N ARG A 73 6.06 3.52 17.64
CA ARG A 73 4.94 3.58 18.60
C ARG A 73 4.58 5.01 18.99
N GLN A 74 3.30 5.26 19.23
CA GLN A 74 2.81 6.54 19.78
C GLN A 74 3.17 7.79 18.95
N THR A 75 3.47 7.60 17.66
CA THR A 75 3.87 8.68 16.73
C THR A 75 2.71 9.13 15.85
N THR A 76 2.65 10.44 15.59
CA THR A 76 1.69 11.10 14.69
C THR A 76 2.39 11.67 13.46
N ILE A 77 1.79 11.46 12.29
CA ILE A 77 2.16 12.16 11.04
C ILE A 77 1.13 13.27 10.81
N THR A 78 1.51 14.53 11.03
CA THR A 78 0.61 15.67 10.84
C THR A 78 0.77 16.27 9.45
N VAL A 79 -0.33 16.46 8.75
CA VAL A 79 -0.39 17.08 7.42
C VAL A 79 -1.11 18.42 7.53
N SER A 80 -0.33 19.51 7.62
CA SER A 80 -0.83 20.90 7.55
C SER A 80 -0.60 21.55 6.19
N GLY A 81 0.35 21.03 5.42
CA GLY A 81 0.57 21.33 4.00
C GLY A 81 0.03 20.23 3.10
N ARG A 82 0.86 19.73 2.19
CA ARG A 82 0.47 18.69 1.22
C ARG A 82 1.35 17.43 1.32
N LEU A 83 0.74 16.29 1.60
CA LEU A 83 1.36 14.97 1.51
C LEU A 83 0.86 14.28 0.24
N VAL A 84 1.78 13.82 -0.61
CA VAL A 84 1.44 13.06 -1.80
C VAL A 84 2.21 11.75 -1.81
N VAL A 85 1.51 10.64 -1.87
CA VAL A 85 2.08 9.29 -1.89
C VAL A 85 1.73 8.64 -3.22
N TYR A 86 2.73 8.50 -4.09
CA TYR A 86 2.59 7.95 -5.44
C TYR A 86 3.05 6.49 -5.48
N GLY A 87 2.31 5.60 -4.82
CA GLY A 87 2.49 4.17 -5.02
C GLY A 87 2.00 3.72 -6.39
N LYS A 88 2.32 2.48 -6.74
CA LYS A 88 1.77 1.79 -7.92
C LYS A 88 1.24 0.43 -7.51
N PRO A 89 0.23 -0.14 -8.20
CA PRO A 89 -0.23 -1.50 -7.93
C PRO A 89 0.83 -2.60 -8.14
N SER A 90 1.95 -2.27 -8.77
CA SER A 90 3.08 -3.19 -8.94
C SER A 90 4.25 -2.91 -7.98
N ASP A 91 4.17 -1.79 -7.24
CA ASP A 91 5.23 -1.31 -6.34
C ASP A 91 4.62 -0.28 -5.38
N PRO A 92 3.80 -0.73 -4.41
CA PRO A 92 3.03 0.15 -3.55
C PRO A 92 3.94 0.83 -2.52
N VAL A 93 3.43 1.89 -1.90
CA VAL A 93 4.07 2.47 -0.72
C VAL A 93 3.53 1.79 0.53
N HIS A 94 4.42 1.37 1.43
CA HIS A 94 4.04 0.81 2.72
C HIS A 94 4.26 1.83 3.83
N ILE A 95 3.22 2.10 4.61
CA ILE A 95 3.26 2.86 5.85
C ILE A 95 2.86 1.91 6.97
N ASP A 96 3.84 1.50 7.77
CA ASP A 96 3.69 0.40 8.71
C ASP A 96 4.28 0.75 10.09
N LYS A 97 3.90 -0.02 11.11
CA LYS A 97 4.38 0.13 12.49
C LYS A 97 5.76 -0.47 12.68
N ILE A 98 6.54 0.13 13.58
CA ILE A 98 7.75 -0.48 14.14
C ILE A 98 7.84 -0.21 15.66
N PRO A 99 8.12 -1.22 16.49
CA PRO A 99 8.09 -2.66 16.18
C PRO A 99 6.68 -3.17 15.84
N GLU A 100 6.59 -4.37 15.27
CA GLU A 100 5.31 -5.01 14.87
C GLU A 100 4.29 -5.11 16.02
N SER A 101 4.76 -5.22 17.26
CA SER A 101 3.91 -5.30 18.45
C SER A 101 3.40 -3.94 18.93
N ALA A 102 3.89 -2.83 18.39
CA ALA A 102 3.62 -1.51 18.92
C ALA A 102 3.00 -0.58 17.87
N PRO A 103 1.69 -0.35 17.94
CA PRO A 103 0.97 0.48 16.98
C PRO A 103 1.36 1.96 17.08
N TRP A 104 1.28 2.67 15.96
CA TRP A 104 1.44 4.14 15.90
C TRP A 104 0.09 4.84 16.03
N LYS A 105 0.07 6.18 16.20
CA LYS A 105 -1.18 6.90 16.50
C LYS A 105 -2.02 7.11 15.25
N THR A 106 -1.64 8.08 14.43
CA THR A 106 -2.52 8.58 13.37
C THR A 106 -1.76 9.37 12.31
N ILE A 107 -2.28 9.38 11.09
CA ILE A 107 -2.01 10.42 10.10
C ILE A 107 -3.13 11.43 10.24
N LEU A 108 -2.80 12.61 10.76
CA LEU A 108 -3.75 13.68 10.98
C LEU A 108 -3.70 14.67 9.82
N VAL A 109 -4.77 14.72 9.02
CA VAL A 109 -5.01 15.77 8.03
C VAL A 109 -5.77 16.90 8.71
N THR A 110 -5.08 18.03 8.88
CA THR A 110 -5.62 19.24 9.52
C THR A 110 -6.47 20.06 8.56
N ASP A 111 -7.07 21.16 9.01
CA ASP A 111 -8.02 21.97 8.24
C ASP A 111 -7.48 22.52 6.92
N SER A 112 -6.18 22.88 6.87
CA SER A 112 -5.48 23.28 5.64
C SER A 112 -4.76 22.14 4.93
N GLY A 113 -4.76 20.95 5.52
CA GLY A 113 -4.03 19.79 5.07
C GLY A 113 -4.63 19.13 3.84
N GLN A 114 -3.75 18.62 2.97
CA GLN A 114 -4.13 17.80 1.84
C GLN A 114 -3.27 16.55 1.82
N ALA A 115 -3.89 15.37 1.87
CA ALA A 115 -3.23 14.10 1.74
C ALA A 115 -3.81 13.35 0.54
N GLU A 116 -2.95 12.93 -0.38
CA GLU A 116 -3.33 12.17 -1.57
C GLU A 116 -2.51 10.88 -1.60
N LEU A 117 -3.17 9.76 -1.38
CA LEU A 117 -2.55 8.46 -1.25
C LEU A 117 -3.04 7.54 -2.37
N TYR A 118 -2.10 7.11 -3.22
CA TYR A 118 -2.35 6.24 -4.36
C TYR A 118 -1.59 4.94 -4.18
N SER A 119 -2.26 3.79 -4.37
CA SER A 119 -1.69 2.44 -4.34
C SER A 119 -0.74 2.22 -3.17
N CYS A 120 -1.30 2.33 -1.96
CA CYS A 120 -0.58 2.33 -0.71
C CYS A 120 -1.14 1.30 0.26
N VAL A 121 -0.31 0.78 1.14
CA VAL A 121 -0.74 -0.01 2.29
C VAL A 121 -0.46 0.79 3.56
N VAL A 122 -1.50 1.12 4.31
CA VAL A 122 -1.40 1.80 5.60
C VAL A 122 -1.87 0.85 6.69
N ARG A 123 -0.98 0.50 7.61
CA ARG A 123 -1.22 -0.58 8.57
C ARG A 123 -0.77 -0.26 9.99
N GLY A 124 -1.53 -0.78 10.96
CA GLY A 124 -1.06 -0.88 12.35
C GLY A 124 -1.03 0.42 13.13
N GLY A 125 -1.82 1.43 12.71
CA GLY A 125 -2.05 2.67 13.43
C GLY A 125 -3.28 2.60 14.36
N GLY A 126 -3.82 3.75 14.72
CA GLY A 126 -5.04 3.84 15.54
C GLY A 126 -4.80 3.64 17.05
N ALA A 127 -3.54 3.70 17.52
CA ALA A 127 -3.13 3.33 18.88
C ALA A 127 -3.60 4.24 20.04
N VAL A 128 -4.52 5.18 19.82
CA VAL A 128 -4.86 6.17 20.86
C VAL A 128 -6.01 5.65 21.71
N ALA A 129 -5.71 5.42 22.99
CA ALA A 129 -6.57 4.84 24.01
C ALA A 129 -7.58 5.84 24.58
N TYR A 130 -8.83 5.37 24.73
CA TYR A 130 -9.98 5.91 25.47
C TYR A 130 -10.34 7.39 25.24
N ASN A 131 -11.60 7.64 24.87
CA ASN A 131 -12.29 8.94 24.78
C ASN A 131 -11.78 9.99 23.77
N GLU A 132 -10.82 9.66 22.89
CA GLU A 132 -10.32 10.60 21.87
C GLU A 132 -10.78 10.34 20.43
N ASN A 133 -11.78 9.45 20.19
CA ASN A 133 -12.29 9.03 18.88
C ASN A 133 -11.26 9.26 17.76
N SER A 134 -10.27 8.39 17.63
CA SER A 134 -9.15 8.60 16.71
C SER A 134 -9.14 7.49 15.69
N GLY A 135 -8.93 7.81 14.42
CA GLY A 135 -8.69 6.82 13.36
C GLY A 135 -7.21 6.74 13.01
N MET A 136 -6.76 5.62 12.44
CA MET A 136 -5.42 5.51 11.86
C MET A 136 -5.16 6.62 10.83
N LEU A 137 -6.18 6.97 10.04
CA LEU A 137 -6.23 8.18 9.25
C LEU A 137 -7.32 9.10 9.81
N ARG A 138 -6.99 10.33 10.20
CA ARG A 138 -7.95 11.27 10.77
C ARG A 138 -8.02 12.55 9.95
N LEU A 139 -9.24 13.01 9.68
CA LEU A 139 -9.50 14.34 9.15
C LEU A 139 -10.16 15.21 10.24
N SER A 140 -9.53 16.33 10.62
CA SER A 140 -10.21 17.41 11.36
C SER A 140 -10.91 18.39 10.41
N GLY A 141 -10.47 18.39 9.16
CA GLY A 141 -10.85 19.29 8.09
C GLY A 141 -10.14 18.82 6.81
N GLY A 142 -9.65 19.74 5.99
CA GLY A 142 -8.76 19.40 4.87
C GLY A 142 -9.35 18.40 3.88
N ARG A 143 -8.45 17.72 3.15
CA ARG A 143 -8.81 16.74 2.12
C ARG A 143 -7.94 15.49 2.20
N LEU A 144 -8.58 14.32 2.24
CA LEU A 144 -7.92 13.03 2.07
C LEU A 144 -8.45 12.36 0.81
N VAL A 145 -7.54 11.93 -0.07
CA VAL A 145 -7.84 11.07 -1.21
C VAL A 145 -7.17 9.73 -1.00
N LEU A 146 -7.96 8.65 -1.08
CA LEU A 146 -7.50 7.27 -1.08
C LEU A 146 -7.90 6.64 -2.41
N ASP A 147 -6.93 6.09 -3.13
CA ASP A 147 -7.15 5.49 -4.43
C ASP A 147 -6.29 4.24 -4.62
N GLY A 148 -6.94 3.08 -4.70
CA GLY A 148 -6.21 1.80 -4.77
C GLY A 148 -5.43 1.47 -3.49
N CYS A 149 -5.79 2.03 -2.34
CA CYS A 149 -5.08 1.76 -1.09
C CYS A 149 -5.73 0.63 -0.29
N LEU A 150 -4.90 -0.06 0.51
CA LEU A 150 -5.33 -0.94 1.59
C LEU A 150 -5.12 -0.22 2.93
N ILE A 151 -6.23 -0.02 3.65
CA ILE A 151 -6.24 0.49 5.02
C ILE A 151 -6.56 -0.70 5.92
N THR A 152 -5.62 -1.13 6.75
CA THR A 152 -5.80 -2.37 7.52
C THR A 152 -5.21 -2.35 8.92
N ASP A 153 -5.73 -3.22 9.78
CA ASP A 153 -5.23 -3.47 11.13
C ASP A 153 -5.13 -2.19 11.98
N SER A 154 -6.08 -1.27 11.82
CA SER A 154 -6.24 -0.15 12.73
C SER A 154 -6.79 -0.64 14.07
N LEU A 155 -6.18 -0.21 15.18
CA LEU A 155 -6.67 -0.51 16.54
C LEU A 155 -7.88 0.33 16.99
N SER A 156 -8.43 1.11 16.07
CA SER A 156 -9.62 1.94 16.20
C SER A 156 -10.26 2.04 14.82
N SER A 157 -10.94 3.15 14.49
CA SER A 157 -11.41 3.36 13.12
C SER A 157 -10.27 3.40 12.09
N GLY A 158 -10.49 2.87 10.89
CA GLY A 158 -9.52 2.95 9.78
C GLY A 158 -9.34 4.41 9.34
N VAL A 159 -10.47 5.04 9.01
CA VAL A 159 -10.57 6.48 8.76
C VAL A 159 -11.57 7.10 9.71
N HIS A 160 -11.22 8.22 10.34
CA HIS A 160 -12.14 8.99 11.17
C HIS A 160 -12.27 10.43 10.68
N VAL A 161 -13.49 10.79 10.26
CA VAL A 161 -13.83 12.08 9.65
C VAL A 161 -14.57 12.95 10.66
N THR A 162 -13.85 13.90 11.25
CA THR A 162 -14.40 14.91 12.18
C THR A 162 -14.59 16.28 11.51
N GLY A 163 -14.14 16.41 10.27
CA GLY A 163 -14.40 17.52 9.36
C GLY A 163 -13.77 17.24 8.00
N GLY A 164 -13.96 18.16 7.04
CA GLY A 164 -13.29 18.12 5.75
C GLY A 164 -13.93 17.20 4.72
N SER A 165 -13.12 16.68 3.79
CA SER A 165 -13.58 15.82 2.70
C SER A 165 -12.72 14.58 2.51
N LEU A 166 -13.34 13.41 2.67
CA LEU A 166 -12.78 12.11 2.30
C LEU A 166 -13.28 11.73 0.91
N TYR A 167 -12.34 11.34 0.05
CA TYR A 167 -12.62 10.69 -1.23
C TYR A 167 -11.93 9.33 -1.22
N ALA A 168 -12.69 8.24 -1.29
CA ALA A 168 -12.12 6.89 -1.35
C ALA A 168 -12.62 6.16 -2.59
N TYR A 169 -11.68 5.71 -3.42
CA TYR A 169 -11.95 5.02 -4.67
C TYR A 169 -11.12 3.75 -4.75
N SER A 170 -11.71 2.68 -5.30
CA SER A 170 -10.99 1.42 -5.55
C SER A 170 -10.16 0.93 -4.35
N SER A 171 -10.55 1.29 -3.13
CA SER A 171 -9.77 1.09 -1.92
C SER A 171 -10.37 -0.01 -1.06
N ARG A 172 -9.51 -0.71 -0.33
CA ARG A 172 -9.86 -1.80 0.57
C ARG A 172 -9.69 -1.35 2.01
N PHE A 173 -10.70 -1.60 2.82
CA PHE A 173 -10.68 -1.39 4.26
C PHE A 173 -10.94 -2.74 4.91
N SER A 174 -9.93 -3.29 5.59
CA SER A 174 -10.02 -4.61 6.23
C SER A 174 -9.48 -4.58 7.64
N ASN A 175 -10.00 -5.42 8.52
CA ASN A 175 -9.54 -5.56 9.91
C ASN A 175 -9.39 -4.22 10.64
N ASN A 176 -10.31 -3.29 10.36
CA ASN A 176 -10.31 -1.98 11.00
C ASN A 176 -11.39 -1.96 12.07
N GLY A 177 -11.00 -1.62 13.28
CA GLY A 177 -11.89 -1.59 14.42
C GLY A 177 -11.09 -1.85 15.68
N GLY A 178 -11.40 -1.10 16.73
CA GLY A 178 -10.81 -1.27 18.04
C GLY A 178 -11.77 -1.97 19.00
N SER A 179 -11.61 -1.66 20.27
CA SER A 179 -12.49 -2.16 21.33
C SER A 179 -13.77 -1.33 21.48
N GLN A 180 -13.92 -0.21 20.78
CA GLN A 180 -15.11 0.62 20.91
C GLN A 180 -16.22 0.12 19.98
N PRO A 181 -17.48 0.14 20.44
CA PRO A 181 -18.60 -0.30 19.62
C PRO A 181 -18.84 0.60 18.40
N ILE A 182 -18.30 1.81 18.38
CA ILE A 182 -18.45 2.77 17.27
C ILE A 182 -17.25 2.77 16.31
N ASP A 183 -16.21 1.98 16.59
CA ASP A 183 -15.07 1.91 15.70
C ASP A 183 -15.50 1.31 14.36
N ALA A 184 -14.99 1.87 13.26
CA ALA A 184 -15.39 1.45 11.92
C ALA A 184 -14.25 1.53 10.92
N ALA A 185 -14.34 0.81 9.80
CA ALA A 185 -13.46 1.07 8.67
C ALA A 185 -13.51 2.55 8.26
N ILE A 186 -14.70 3.15 8.21
CA ILE A 186 -14.90 4.60 8.05
C ILE A 186 -15.90 5.09 9.08
N HIS A 187 -15.43 5.93 10.01
CA HIS A 187 -16.26 6.59 11.01
C HIS A 187 -16.40 8.07 10.67
N VAL A 188 -17.63 8.59 10.66
CA VAL A 188 -17.92 9.96 10.22
C VAL A 188 -18.76 10.67 11.28
N VAL A 189 -18.19 11.70 11.88
CA VAL A 189 -18.88 12.59 12.82
C VAL A 189 -19.36 13.85 12.09
N LYS A 190 -18.52 14.39 11.22
CA LYS A 190 -18.81 15.59 10.42
C LYS A 190 -17.90 15.62 9.20
N GLY A 191 -18.42 16.08 8.07
CA GLY A 191 -17.65 16.28 6.85
C GLY A 191 -18.40 15.80 5.62
N SER A 192 -17.69 15.70 4.51
CA SER A 192 -18.18 15.09 3.28
C SER A 192 -17.41 13.82 3.00
N VAL A 193 -18.12 12.76 2.64
CA VAL A 193 -17.53 11.50 2.23
C VAL A 193 -18.06 11.15 0.85
N VAL A 194 -17.14 10.85 -0.06
CA VAL A 194 -17.44 10.35 -1.41
C VAL A 194 -16.81 8.98 -1.55
N LEU A 195 -17.64 7.96 -1.73
CA LEU A 195 -17.23 6.57 -1.89
C LEU A 195 -17.49 6.11 -3.32
N GLY A 196 -16.41 5.80 -4.00
CA GLY A 196 -16.46 5.24 -5.34
C GLY A 196 -17.00 6.19 -6.41
N SER A 197 -16.92 5.74 -7.65
CA SER A 197 -17.53 6.38 -8.81
C SER A 197 -17.57 5.39 -9.97
N GLY A 198 -18.77 5.02 -10.42
CA GLY A 198 -18.94 4.04 -11.50
C GLY A 198 -18.27 2.70 -11.18
N ALA A 199 -17.26 2.32 -11.97
CA ALA A 199 -16.51 1.07 -11.79
C ALA A 199 -15.54 1.08 -10.59
N ARG A 200 -15.25 2.25 -9.99
CA ARG A 200 -14.26 2.41 -8.91
C ARG A 200 -14.86 2.08 -7.55
N ARG A 201 -15.17 0.80 -7.31
CA ARG A 201 -15.86 0.34 -6.10
C ARG A 201 -14.88 0.09 -4.95
N ASN A 202 -15.29 0.42 -3.73
CA ASN A 202 -14.52 0.09 -2.52
C ASN A 202 -14.90 -1.30 -2.00
N SER A 203 -14.02 -1.86 -1.18
CA SER A 203 -14.26 -3.09 -0.42
C SER A 203 -14.10 -2.79 1.05
N ILE A 204 -15.10 -3.14 1.86
CA ILE A 204 -15.06 -3.00 3.31
C ILE A 204 -15.41 -4.35 3.92
N THR A 205 -14.46 -4.93 4.62
CA THR A 205 -14.55 -6.29 5.16
C THR A 205 -14.00 -6.31 6.58
N ASN A 206 -14.38 -7.30 7.38
CA ASN A 206 -13.77 -7.64 8.67
C ASN A 206 -13.52 -6.42 9.59
N GLY A 207 -14.42 -6.18 10.54
CA GLY A 207 -14.31 -5.06 11.47
C GLY A 207 -15.52 -4.98 12.37
N VAL A 208 -15.57 -3.97 13.23
CA VAL A 208 -16.73 -3.74 14.10
C VAL A 208 -17.89 -3.17 13.26
N PHE A 209 -17.67 -2.01 12.64
CA PHE A 209 -18.54 -1.46 11.59
C PHE A 209 -17.77 -1.27 10.28
N GLY A 210 -18.44 -1.40 9.15
CA GLY A 210 -17.92 -1.00 7.86
C GLY A 210 -17.95 0.53 7.74
N ILE A 211 -19.14 1.12 7.91
CA ILE A 211 -19.32 2.56 8.01
C ILE A 211 -20.18 2.85 9.23
N TYR A 212 -19.70 3.75 10.08
CA TYR A 212 -20.46 4.31 11.18
C TYR A 212 -20.63 5.81 10.96
N ASN A 213 -21.87 6.24 10.78
CA ASN A 213 -22.24 7.61 10.44
C ASN A 213 -22.98 8.26 11.62
N GLU A 214 -22.35 9.25 12.24
CA GLU A 214 -22.96 10.16 13.21
C GLU A 214 -23.22 11.55 12.59
N ASN A 215 -22.93 11.72 11.30
CA ASN A 215 -23.19 12.96 10.58
C ASN A 215 -24.66 13.08 10.22
N LEU A 216 -25.16 14.31 10.10
CA LEU A 216 -26.58 14.58 9.79
C LEU A 216 -26.97 14.30 8.33
N THR A 217 -25.99 13.98 7.47
CA THR A 217 -26.22 13.69 6.06
C THR A 217 -25.92 12.23 5.78
N PRO A 218 -26.83 11.51 5.09
CA PRO A 218 -26.56 10.14 4.67
C PRO A 218 -25.32 10.03 3.78
N ILE A 219 -24.58 8.94 3.95
CA ILE A 219 -23.40 8.62 3.13
C ILE A 219 -23.83 7.65 2.05
N ASP A 220 -23.62 8.03 0.79
CA ASP A 220 -23.78 7.12 -0.34
C ASP A 220 -22.60 6.14 -0.40
N ALA A 221 -22.89 4.87 -0.17
CA ALA A 221 -21.97 3.75 -0.23
C ALA A 221 -22.42 2.69 -1.24
N ALA A 222 -23.26 3.06 -2.21
CA ALA A 222 -23.71 2.18 -3.27
C ALA A 222 -22.54 1.52 -4.01
N GLY A 223 -22.73 0.27 -4.45
CA GLY A 223 -21.70 -0.50 -5.16
C GLY A 223 -20.53 -0.97 -4.30
N THR A 224 -20.49 -0.65 -3.00
CA THR A 224 -19.45 -1.16 -2.09
C THR A 224 -19.62 -2.66 -1.86
N TRP A 225 -18.52 -3.40 -1.80
CA TRP A 225 -18.51 -4.78 -1.31
C TRP A 225 -18.38 -4.80 0.20
N TRP A 226 -19.23 -5.58 0.87
CA TRP A 226 -19.32 -5.61 2.34
C TRP A 226 -18.76 -6.89 2.97
N GLY A 227 -18.03 -7.69 2.21
CA GLY A 227 -17.49 -8.97 2.66
C GLY A 227 -18.38 -10.18 2.37
N ASP A 228 -19.62 -9.95 1.91
CA ASP A 228 -20.58 -11.01 1.64
C ASP A 228 -21.53 -10.63 0.48
N PRO A 229 -21.91 -11.57 -0.40
CA PRO A 229 -22.81 -11.31 -1.53
C PRO A 229 -24.22 -10.84 -1.12
N THR A 230 -24.62 -11.04 0.14
CA THR A 230 -25.90 -10.55 0.68
C THR A 230 -25.83 -9.10 1.18
N GLY A 231 -24.67 -8.44 1.08
CA GLY A 231 -24.48 -7.05 1.47
C GLY A 231 -24.27 -6.87 2.98
N PRO A 232 -24.34 -5.62 3.49
CA PRO A 232 -23.99 -5.33 4.87
C PRO A 232 -25.08 -5.80 5.83
N GLN A 233 -24.69 -6.11 7.07
CA GLN A 233 -25.64 -6.29 8.16
C GLN A 233 -26.30 -4.95 8.52
N HIS A 234 -27.62 -4.87 8.38
CA HIS A 234 -28.42 -3.70 8.78
C HIS A 234 -29.88 -4.11 8.98
N ALA A 235 -30.63 -3.38 9.83
CA ALA A 235 -32.04 -3.69 10.11
C ALA A 235 -32.94 -3.65 8.84
N THR A 236 -32.56 -2.85 7.84
CA THR A 236 -33.27 -2.76 6.56
C THR A 236 -32.74 -3.70 5.47
N ASN A 237 -31.65 -4.45 5.72
CA ASN A 237 -31.11 -5.47 4.81
C ASN A 237 -31.27 -6.87 5.44
N ILE A 238 -32.51 -7.36 5.45
CA ILE A 238 -32.85 -8.66 6.07
C ILE A 238 -32.09 -9.78 5.36
N GLY A 239 -31.24 -10.49 6.11
CA GLY A 239 -30.40 -11.58 5.59
C GLY A 239 -29.00 -11.17 5.15
N GLY A 240 -28.68 -9.87 5.18
CA GLY A 240 -27.31 -9.38 4.96
C GLY A 240 -26.36 -9.94 6.02
N SER A 241 -25.25 -10.54 5.57
CA SER A 241 -24.26 -11.22 6.41
C SER A 241 -22.88 -10.54 6.38
N GLY A 242 -22.69 -9.54 5.53
CA GLY A 242 -21.47 -8.74 5.48
C GLY A 242 -21.26 -7.86 6.72
N VAL A 243 -20.22 -7.06 6.71
CA VAL A 243 -19.90 -6.16 7.83
C VAL A 243 -21.04 -5.18 8.11
N SER A 244 -21.31 -4.91 9.39
CA SER A 244 -22.40 -4.05 9.82
C SER A 244 -22.22 -2.60 9.41
N VAL A 245 -23.31 -1.90 9.17
CA VAL A 245 -23.34 -0.44 8.97
C VAL A 245 -24.27 0.22 9.98
N SER A 246 -24.06 1.49 10.28
CA SER A 246 -25.04 2.29 11.05
C SER A 246 -26.23 2.71 10.19
N ASP A 247 -27.22 3.34 10.81
CA ASP A 247 -28.20 4.16 10.11
C ASP A 247 -27.52 5.25 9.27
N ASP A 248 -28.26 5.81 8.30
CA ASP A 248 -27.79 6.85 7.38
C ASP A 248 -26.58 6.46 6.51
N VAL A 249 -26.40 5.16 6.28
CA VAL A 249 -25.52 4.61 5.23
C VAL A 249 -26.38 4.04 4.12
N LEU A 250 -26.30 4.63 2.92
CA LEU A 250 -27.04 4.17 1.75
C LEU A 250 -26.23 3.10 1.02
N PHE A 251 -26.65 1.84 1.13
CA PHE A 251 -25.94 0.69 0.55
C PHE A 251 -26.73 0.00 -0.57
N ALA A 252 -27.76 0.66 -1.11
CA ALA A 252 -28.54 0.11 -2.22
C ALA A 252 -27.63 -0.19 -3.43
N GLY A 253 -27.81 -1.37 -4.04
CA GLY A 253 -26.94 -1.82 -5.13
C GLY A 253 -25.51 -2.12 -4.67
N PHE A 254 -25.34 -2.62 -3.44
CA PHE A 254 -24.07 -3.18 -2.98
C PHE A 254 -23.53 -4.22 -3.97
N ALA A 255 -22.21 -4.44 -3.96
CA ALA A 255 -21.61 -5.43 -4.83
C ALA A 255 -21.99 -6.85 -4.38
N ASP A 256 -22.30 -7.73 -5.34
CA ASP A 256 -22.62 -9.15 -5.19
C ASP A 256 -21.37 -10.05 -5.24
N SER A 257 -20.25 -9.50 -5.72
CA SER A 257 -18.93 -10.07 -5.56
C SER A 257 -17.99 -9.01 -5.03
N ALA A 258 -16.94 -9.47 -4.37
CA ALA A 258 -15.83 -8.61 -4.05
C ALA A 258 -15.23 -7.98 -5.33
N PRO A 259 -14.63 -6.76 -5.26
CA PRO A 259 -14.06 -6.12 -6.43
C PRO A 259 -13.05 -7.08 -7.05
N ARG A 260 -13.19 -7.36 -8.36
CA ARG A 260 -12.27 -8.22 -9.09
C ARG A 260 -10.85 -7.71 -8.87
N HIS A 261 -10.05 -8.55 -8.24
CA HIS A 261 -8.64 -8.33 -8.00
C HIS A 261 -7.89 -8.17 -9.34
N VAL A 262 -6.65 -7.67 -9.28
CA VAL A 262 -5.74 -7.82 -10.41
C VAL A 262 -5.69 -9.31 -10.73
N ARG A 263 -6.00 -9.70 -11.97
CA ARG A 263 -5.96 -11.11 -12.37
C ARG A 263 -4.57 -11.66 -12.06
N GLY A 264 -4.50 -12.68 -11.20
CA GLY A 264 -3.26 -13.24 -10.66
C GLY A 264 -2.85 -12.77 -9.24
N ASP A 265 -3.62 -11.94 -8.55
CA ASP A 265 -3.42 -11.58 -7.13
C ASP A 265 -3.91 -12.73 -6.22
N VAL A 266 -3.11 -13.80 -6.14
CA VAL A 266 -3.48 -15.06 -5.47
C VAL A 266 -3.37 -14.94 -3.96
N ASN A 267 -2.51 -14.05 -3.45
CA ASN A 267 -2.33 -13.86 -2.01
C ASN A 267 -3.26 -12.76 -1.42
N GLY A 268 -3.98 -12.02 -2.29
CA GLY A 268 -4.96 -11.00 -1.91
C GLY A 268 -4.37 -9.67 -1.46
N ASP A 269 -3.06 -9.45 -1.66
CA ASP A 269 -2.34 -8.25 -1.26
C ASP A 269 -2.56 -7.05 -2.19
N GLY A 270 -3.27 -7.26 -3.31
CA GLY A 270 -3.63 -6.22 -4.26
C GLY A 270 -2.57 -5.96 -5.33
N LEU A 271 -1.47 -6.73 -5.31
CA LEU A 271 -0.39 -6.65 -6.28
C LEU A 271 -0.41 -7.89 -7.17
N LEU A 272 0.36 -7.82 -8.26
CA LEU A 272 0.66 -8.97 -9.09
C LEU A 272 2.18 -9.14 -9.10
N ASP A 273 2.69 -9.98 -8.19
CA ASP A 273 4.12 -10.17 -7.98
C ASP A 273 4.52 -11.66 -7.77
N TYR A 274 5.77 -11.89 -7.41
CA TYR A 274 6.28 -13.26 -7.26
C TYR A 274 5.66 -14.00 -6.08
N ARG A 275 5.10 -13.31 -5.08
CA ARG A 275 4.45 -13.90 -3.90
C ARG A 275 3.10 -14.49 -4.26
N ASP A 276 2.43 -13.92 -5.26
CA ASP A 276 1.27 -14.56 -5.87
C ASP A 276 1.66 -15.87 -6.53
N SER A 277 2.82 -15.87 -7.20
CA SER A 277 3.36 -17.08 -7.81
C SER A 277 3.76 -18.13 -6.77
N GLU A 278 4.33 -17.71 -5.64
CA GLU A 278 4.62 -18.60 -4.50
C GLU A 278 3.35 -19.21 -3.91
N MET A 279 2.31 -18.39 -3.70
CA MET A 279 1.02 -18.86 -3.21
C MET A 279 0.35 -19.82 -4.21
N ALA A 280 0.35 -19.47 -5.50
CA ALA A 280 -0.19 -20.32 -6.56
C ALA A 280 0.55 -21.66 -6.67
N ILE A 281 1.89 -21.66 -6.52
CA ILE A 281 2.69 -22.89 -6.46
C ILE A 281 2.33 -23.73 -5.23
N ALA A 282 2.12 -23.10 -4.07
CA ALA A 282 1.73 -23.80 -2.86
C ALA A 282 0.34 -24.44 -3.01
N ILE A 283 -0.61 -23.77 -3.66
CA ILE A 283 -1.96 -24.29 -3.95
C ILE A 283 -1.89 -25.43 -4.97
N ALA A 284 -1.24 -25.23 -6.12
CA ALA A 284 -1.10 -26.25 -7.16
C ALA A 284 -0.33 -27.50 -6.68
N GLY A 285 0.61 -27.32 -5.74
CA GLY A 285 1.36 -28.39 -5.09
C GLY A 285 0.63 -29.08 -3.93
N GLY A 286 -0.60 -28.65 -3.59
CA GLY A 286 -1.39 -29.21 -2.50
C GLY A 286 -0.87 -28.88 -1.10
N MET A 287 -0.02 -27.85 -0.96
CA MET A 287 0.52 -27.36 0.32
C MET A 287 -0.33 -26.22 0.91
N ALA A 288 -1.26 -25.68 0.14
CA ALA A 288 -2.24 -24.68 0.56
C ALA A 288 -3.58 -24.95 -0.14
N PHE A 289 -4.66 -24.36 0.39
CA PHE A 289 -5.98 -24.38 -0.23
C PHE A 289 -6.38 -22.95 -0.58
N ALA A 290 -6.92 -22.76 -1.78
CA ALA A 290 -7.52 -21.50 -2.19
C ALA A 290 -9.03 -21.63 -2.16
N GLU A 291 -9.68 -20.61 -1.59
CA GLU A 291 -11.13 -20.50 -1.59
C GLU A 291 -11.54 -19.07 -1.96
N GLY A 292 -12.76 -18.93 -2.46
CA GLY A 292 -13.33 -17.65 -2.85
C GLY A 292 -12.42 -16.88 -3.81
N GLN A 293 -12.02 -15.68 -3.40
CA GLN A 293 -11.33 -14.75 -4.27
C GLN A 293 -9.92 -15.19 -4.71
N ALA A 294 -9.19 -15.94 -3.88
CA ALA A 294 -7.88 -16.45 -4.25
C ALA A 294 -7.97 -17.45 -5.40
N LEU A 295 -9.05 -18.27 -5.41
CA LEU A 295 -9.35 -19.21 -6.48
C LEU A 295 -9.71 -18.47 -7.79
N GLU A 296 -10.58 -17.46 -7.73
CA GLU A 296 -10.97 -16.66 -8.90
C GLU A 296 -9.81 -15.83 -9.48
N ALA A 297 -8.92 -15.33 -8.63
CA ALA A 297 -7.76 -14.57 -9.06
C ALA A 297 -6.65 -15.45 -9.64
N GLY A 298 -6.47 -16.64 -9.06
CA GLY A 298 -5.44 -17.61 -9.46
C GLY A 298 -5.83 -18.54 -10.60
N ASP A 299 -7.12 -18.76 -10.90
CA ASP A 299 -7.57 -19.53 -12.07
C ASP A 299 -7.41 -18.70 -13.35
N MET A 300 -6.24 -18.84 -13.98
CA MET A 300 -5.83 -18.04 -15.13
C MET A 300 -6.37 -18.60 -16.45
N ASN A 301 -6.87 -19.83 -16.47
CA ASN A 301 -7.32 -20.51 -17.69
C ASN A 301 -8.84 -20.82 -17.72
N GLY A 302 -9.51 -20.74 -16.57
CA GLY A 302 -10.96 -20.86 -16.40
C GLY A 302 -11.46 -22.29 -16.25
N ASP A 303 -10.62 -23.23 -15.80
CA ASP A 303 -11.00 -24.64 -15.61
C ASP A 303 -11.53 -24.96 -14.20
N GLY A 304 -11.57 -23.96 -13.32
CA GLY A 304 -12.08 -24.07 -11.96
C GLY A 304 -11.07 -24.55 -10.93
N PHE A 305 -9.80 -24.71 -11.30
CA PHE A 305 -8.71 -25.08 -10.40
C PHE A 305 -7.56 -24.07 -10.49
N ILE A 306 -6.67 -24.07 -9.48
CA ILE A 306 -5.36 -23.42 -9.58
C ILE A 306 -4.34 -24.54 -9.75
N ASP A 307 -3.85 -24.69 -10.98
CA ASP A 307 -2.91 -25.74 -11.34
C ASP A 307 -1.60 -25.17 -11.95
N LEU A 308 -0.75 -26.07 -12.45
CA LEU A 308 0.54 -25.69 -13.04
C LEU A 308 0.39 -24.84 -14.32
N LEU A 309 -0.71 -24.96 -15.06
CA LEU A 309 -0.99 -24.12 -16.23
C LEU A 309 -1.33 -22.69 -15.82
N ASP A 310 -1.97 -22.52 -14.67
CA ASP A 310 -2.24 -21.20 -14.10
C ASP A 310 -0.99 -20.53 -13.58
N VAL A 311 -0.13 -21.28 -12.87
CA VAL A 311 1.18 -20.82 -12.41
C VAL A 311 2.06 -20.33 -13.57
N LEU A 312 2.02 -20.99 -14.73
CA LEU A 312 2.77 -20.55 -15.92
C LEU A 312 2.22 -19.23 -16.48
N SER A 313 0.91 -19.11 -16.54
CA SER A 313 0.23 -17.89 -17.01
C SER A 313 0.46 -16.72 -16.06
N LEU A 314 0.44 -17.00 -14.76
CA LEU A 314 0.71 -16.07 -13.67
C LEU A 314 2.15 -15.56 -13.70
N ASN A 315 3.15 -16.46 -13.76
CA ASN A 315 4.55 -16.08 -13.86
C ASN A 315 4.83 -15.19 -15.08
N ARG A 316 4.15 -15.45 -16.20
CA ARG A 316 4.24 -14.58 -17.39
C ARG A 316 3.65 -13.20 -17.13
N ALA A 317 2.49 -13.13 -16.47
CA ALA A 317 1.85 -11.88 -16.11
C ALA A 317 2.69 -11.06 -15.12
N VAL A 318 3.33 -11.70 -14.14
CA VAL A 318 4.31 -11.10 -13.21
C VAL A 318 5.55 -10.58 -13.95
N ILE A 319 6.08 -11.34 -14.92
CA ILE A 319 7.20 -10.90 -15.75
C ILE A 319 6.81 -9.71 -16.63
N ASP A 320 5.63 -9.72 -17.24
CA ASP A 320 5.17 -8.61 -18.07
C ASP A 320 4.89 -7.35 -17.23
N ALA A 321 4.33 -7.51 -16.01
CA ALA A 321 4.17 -6.45 -15.04
C ALA A 321 5.52 -5.84 -14.61
N SER A 322 6.55 -6.67 -14.39
CA SER A 322 7.90 -6.20 -14.06
C SER A 322 8.60 -5.51 -15.25
N ARG A 323 8.34 -5.94 -16.49
CA ARG A 323 8.91 -5.33 -17.72
C ARG A 323 8.32 -3.96 -18.05
N HIS A 324 7.03 -3.76 -17.83
CA HIS A 324 6.39 -2.45 -18.04
C HIS A 324 6.85 -1.40 -17.02
N ASN A 325 7.47 -1.83 -15.91
CA ASN A 325 8.11 -0.96 -14.93
C ASN A 325 9.61 -0.71 -15.18
N ALA A 326 10.22 -1.35 -16.18
CA ALA A 326 11.61 -1.11 -16.55
C ALA A 326 11.70 0.07 -17.54
N ALA A 327 12.41 1.14 -17.15
CA ALA A 327 12.66 2.29 -18.02
C ALA A 327 13.38 1.88 -19.32
N PRO A 328 13.06 2.50 -20.47
CA PRO A 328 13.71 2.14 -21.73
C PRO A 328 15.20 2.49 -21.69
N MET A 329 16.06 1.51 -22.00
CA MET A 329 17.49 1.76 -22.21
C MET A 329 17.67 2.81 -23.32
N ARG A 330 18.21 3.99 -22.97
CA ARG A 330 18.61 4.99 -23.96
C ARG A 330 19.62 4.36 -24.93
N GLN A 331 19.26 4.27 -26.21
CA GLN A 331 20.23 4.00 -27.26
C GLN A 331 21.29 5.11 -27.25
N VAL A 332 22.55 4.72 -27.11
CA VAL A 332 23.70 5.62 -27.30
C VAL A 332 23.80 5.91 -28.81
N PRO A 333 23.73 7.17 -29.26
CA PRO A 333 23.78 7.49 -30.69
C PRO A 333 25.11 7.04 -31.30
N GLY A 334 25.01 6.27 -32.39
CA GLY A 334 26.14 5.67 -33.09
C GLY A 334 27.08 6.69 -33.73
N MET A 335 28.37 6.40 -33.60
CA MET A 335 29.47 7.00 -34.36
C MET A 335 29.19 6.83 -35.87
N ALA A 336 29.05 7.95 -36.59
CA ALA A 336 28.94 7.95 -38.04
C ALA A 336 30.27 7.54 -38.69
N LEU A 337 30.31 6.38 -39.33
CA LEU A 337 31.37 6.01 -40.26
C LEU A 337 31.12 6.74 -41.60
N ARG A 338 31.91 7.77 -41.88
CA ARG A 338 32.03 8.38 -43.21
C ARG A 338 32.75 7.40 -44.14
N SER A 339 32.09 6.91 -45.18
CA SER A 339 32.78 6.27 -46.30
C SER A 339 33.36 7.33 -47.24
N HIS A 340 34.68 7.36 -47.34
CA HIS A 340 35.37 7.92 -48.51
C HIS A 340 35.53 6.83 -49.56
N ARG A 341 34.81 6.96 -50.68
CA ARG A 341 35.28 6.85 -52.07
C ARG A 341 34.10 6.99 -53.02
#